data_AF-A0A254RFM6-F1
#
_entry.id   AF-A0A254RFM6-F1
#
_cell.length_a   1.000
_cell.length_b   1.000
_cell.length_c   1.000
_cell.angle_alpha   90.00
_cell.angle_beta   90.00
_cell.angle_gamma   90.00
#
_symmetry.space_group_name_H-M   'P 1'
#
loop_
_entity.id
_entity.type
_entity.pdbx_description
1 polymer ?
#
loop_
_entity_poly.entity_id
_entity_poly.type
_entity_poly.pdbx_seq_one_letter_code
_entity_poly.pdbx_strand_id
1 'polypeptide(L)'
;MKFYWGIVLALVCGYAVSCSDDYSSTGLNEAPAVRIEDIPTKNLRSSSSAAPSSSSFRQFNDSIPYGELVDRRDGKSYRTVLIGDQIWMAENLNYGDSVSTPSLKGNTWCGGGDSLKNDCGIYGRLYAWAAGAELCPEGWRMPSMEDYMTLAKNFGGMAFAGEALKSDAVGWRKLGGSNVSGFSALGAGYRHHDGDILEINNKGVFMTNSVGYRKDPMDGSRGSANIDVFVITDELVGVEFGRCVFSEGLSIRCIKDDEYGEGRIITEGEDSEEDGE
;
A
#
# COMPACT_ATOMS: atom_id res chain seq x y z
N MET A 1 -30.47 18.85 -40.66
CA MET A 1 -29.43 18.94 -39.61
C MET A 1 -29.97 18.29 -38.35
N LYS A 2 -29.48 17.11 -37.98
CA LYS A 2 -29.73 16.47 -36.68
C LYS A 2 -28.39 15.92 -36.21
N PHE A 3 -27.81 16.56 -35.20
CA PHE A 3 -26.57 16.12 -34.56
C PHE A 3 -26.91 15.04 -33.54
N TYR A 4 -26.42 13.81 -33.78
CA TYR A 4 -26.41 12.77 -32.76
C TYR A 4 -25.12 12.91 -31.94
N TRP A 5 -25.28 13.27 -30.67
CA TRP A 5 -24.23 13.09 -29.67
C TRP A 5 -24.24 11.62 -29.24
N GLY A 6 -23.35 10.83 -29.84
CA GLY A 6 -23.04 9.49 -29.36
C GLY A 6 -22.14 9.60 -28.14
N ILE A 7 -22.71 9.35 -26.95
CA ILE A 7 -21.94 9.14 -25.71
C ILE A 7 -21.12 7.86 -25.92
N VAL A 8 -19.80 8.01 -26.02
CA VAL A 8 -18.86 6.90 -25.92
C VAL A 8 -18.84 6.50 -24.45
N LEU A 9 -19.66 5.51 -24.09
CA LEU A 9 -19.54 4.82 -22.82
C LEU A 9 -18.25 4.01 -22.90
N ALA A 10 -17.16 4.58 -22.36
CA ALA A 10 -15.95 3.81 -22.12
C ALA A 10 -16.29 2.77 -21.05
N LEU A 11 -16.57 1.55 -21.49
CA LEU A 11 -16.52 0.36 -20.65
C LEU A 11 -15.08 0.25 -20.16
N VAL A 12 -14.81 0.82 -18.98
CA VAL A 12 -13.70 0.39 -18.15
C VAL A 12 -14.07 -1.03 -17.75
N CYS A 13 -13.64 -2.01 -18.55
CA CYS A 13 -13.52 -3.38 -18.09
C CYS A 13 -12.56 -3.35 -16.90
N GLY A 14 -13.10 -3.21 -15.70
CA GLY A 14 -12.38 -3.45 -14.47
C GLY A 14 -12.02 -4.93 -14.45
N TYR A 15 -10.88 -5.27 -15.02
CA TYR A 15 -10.21 -6.51 -14.68
C TYR A 15 -9.94 -6.42 -13.19
N ALA A 16 -10.70 -7.16 -12.38
CA ALA A 16 -10.34 -7.35 -10.99
C ALA A 16 -8.98 -8.03 -11.03
N VAL A 17 -7.93 -7.28 -10.69
CA VAL A 17 -6.58 -7.82 -10.64
C VAL A 17 -6.56 -8.84 -9.52
N SER A 18 -6.52 -10.12 -9.90
CA SER A 18 -6.22 -11.18 -8.95
C SER A 18 -4.74 -11.07 -8.60
N CYS A 19 -4.37 -11.23 -7.32
CA CYS A 19 -2.97 -11.48 -6.99
C CYS A 19 -2.47 -12.69 -7.80
N SER A 20 -3.29 -13.74 -7.89
CA SER A 20 -3.03 -14.98 -8.61
C SER A 20 -4.01 -15.14 -9.79
N ASP A 21 -3.60 -14.87 -11.02
CA ASP A 21 -4.20 -15.58 -12.17
C ASP A 21 -3.24 -16.73 -12.50
N ASP A 22 -3.75 -17.96 -12.51
CA ASP A 22 -2.98 -19.17 -12.86
C ASP A 22 -2.24 -18.96 -14.18
N TYR A 23 -0.93 -18.78 -14.11
CA TYR A 23 -0.07 -18.70 -15.29
C TYR A 23 0.07 -20.10 -15.89
N SER A 24 -0.96 -20.55 -16.62
CA SER A 24 -0.81 -21.70 -17.51
C SER A 24 0.09 -21.29 -18.67
N SER A 25 1.37 -21.62 -18.51
CA SER A 25 2.43 -21.42 -19.49
C SER A 25 2.02 -21.92 -20.88
N THR A 26 1.93 -21.04 -21.86
CA THR A 26 2.24 -21.40 -23.24
C THR A 26 3.31 -20.44 -23.76
N GLY A 27 4.44 -21.03 -24.12
CA GLY A 27 5.74 -20.38 -24.21
C GLY A 27 5.88 -19.36 -25.33
N LEU A 28 6.77 -18.39 -25.07
CA LEU A 28 7.48 -17.66 -26.11
C LEU A 28 8.95 -17.52 -25.71
N ASN A 29 9.80 -17.77 -26.69
CA ASN A 29 11.23 -18.07 -26.60
C ASN A 29 12.08 -16.91 -26.04
N GLU A 30 13.11 -17.29 -25.29
CA GLU A 30 14.17 -16.43 -24.76
C GLU A 30 14.94 -15.70 -25.88
N ALA A 31 15.20 -14.41 -25.68
CA ALA A 31 16.18 -13.63 -26.44
C ALA A 31 17.50 -13.50 -25.65
N PRO A 32 18.67 -13.53 -26.29
CA PRO A 32 19.94 -13.74 -25.60
C PRO A 32 20.49 -12.47 -24.92
N ALA A 33 21.20 -12.69 -23.81
CA ALA A 33 21.85 -11.69 -22.98
C ALA A 33 23.01 -10.96 -23.68
N VAL A 34 23.06 -9.63 -23.54
CA VAL A 34 24.16 -8.77 -24.00
C VAL A 34 25.17 -8.60 -22.87
N ARG A 35 26.43 -8.91 -23.16
CA ARG A 35 27.59 -8.88 -22.26
C ARG A 35 28.26 -7.51 -22.35
N ILE A 36 28.35 -6.79 -21.23
CA ILE A 36 29.02 -5.47 -21.16
C ILE A 36 30.48 -5.73 -20.76
N GLU A 37 31.37 -5.76 -21.75
CA GLU A 37 32.78 -5.39 -21.57
C GLU A 37 33.06 -4.21 -22.50
N ASP A 38 33.83 -3.22 -22.01
CA ASP A 38 34.39 -2.04 -22.70
C ASP A 38 33.86 -0.65 -22.28
N ILE A 39 34.30 -0.14 -21.12
CA ILE A 39 34.53 1.31 -20.95
C ILE A 39 35.83 1.55 -20.15
N PRO A 40 36.76 2.43 -20.59
CA PRO A 40 38.14 2.48 -20.07
C PRO A 40 38.29 3.29 -18.77
N THR A 41 39.11 2.77 -17.85
CA THR A 41 39.51 3.45 -16.61
C THR A 41 40.63 4.46 -16.87
N LYS A 42 40.38 5.75 -16.60
CA LYS A 42 41.44 6.76 -16.47
C LYS A 42 41.45 7.33 -15.05
N ASN A 43 42.57 7.07 -14.39
CA ASN A 43 42.98 7.58 -13.08
C ASN A 43 43.03 9.11 -13.04
N LEU A 44 42.38 9.72 -12.04
CA LEU A 44 42.84 10.96 -11.43
C LEU A 44 42.76 10.84 -9.89
N ARG A 45 43.84 11.26 -9.23
CA ARG A 45 44.10 11.11 -7.80
C ARG A 45 43.83 12.44 -7.06
N SER A 46 43.21 12.32 -5.88
CA SER A 46 43.25 13.22 -4.69
C SER A 46 42.57 14.60 -4.84
N SER A 47 41.80 15.16 -3.89
CA SER A 47 41.96 15.17 -2.42
C SER A 47 40.69 15.65 -1.70
N SER A 48 40.50 15.12 -0.48
CA SER A 48 39.91 15.71 0.74
C SER A 48 38.47 16.25 0.81
N SER A 49 37.73 15.60 1.72
CA SER A 49 36.63 16.06 2.59
C SER A 49 35.33 16.52 1.94
N ALA A 50 34.49 15.55 1.60
CA ALA A 50 33.05 15.71 1.61
C ALA A 50 32.46 14.65 2.57
N ALA A 51 31.42 15.06 3.30
CA ALA A 51 30.65 14.29 4.28
C ALA A 51 30.34 12.85 3.81
N PRO A 52 30.06 11.88 4.71
CA PRO A 52 29.62 10.56 4.27
C PRO A 52 28.37 10.74 3.43
N SER A 53 28.50 10.55 2.12
CA SER A 53 27.40 10.40 1.20
C SER A 53 26.77 9.04 1.50
N SER A 54 25.95 8.98 2.56
CA SER A 54 24.87 8.01 2.55
C SER A 54 24.05 8.38 1.34
N SER A 55 24.04 7.54 0.31
CA SER A 55 22.99 7.54 -0.70
C SER A 55 21.67 7.29 0.04
N SER A 56 21.11 8.36 0.60
CA SER A 56 19.94 8.29 1.47
C SER A 56 18.79 7.76 0.62
N PHE A 57 18.29 6.61 0.99
CA PHE A 57 17.06 6.03 0.47
C PHE A 57 15.94 7.08 0.62
N ARG A 58 15.59 7.78 -0.47
CA ARG A 58 14.51 8.78 -0.46
C ARG A 58 13.19 8.05 -0.63
N GLN A 59 12.61 7.59 0.47
CA GLN A 59 11.24 7.08 0.48
C GLN A 59 10.24 8.24 0.63
N PHE A 60 10.60 9.22 1.46
CA PHE A 60 9.71 10.30 1.90
C PHE A 60 9.99 11.59 1.16
N ASN A 61 8.95 12.41 1.04
CA ASN A 61 9.05 13.73 0.46
C ASN A 61 9.41 14.76 1.54
N ASP A 62 10.62 15.32 1.50
CA ASP A 62 11.11 16.30 2.49
C ASP A 62 10.26 17.58 2.57
N SER A 63 9.41 17.85 1.57
CA SER A 63 8.51 18.99 1.56
C SER A 63 7.19 18.76 2.30
N ILE A 64 6.92 17.52 2.75
CA ILE A 64 5.70 17.15 3.45
C ILE A 64 5.95 17.12 4.97
N PRO A 65 5.13 17.83 5.79
CA PRO A 65 5.22 17.72 7.23
C PRO A 65 4.62 16.39 7.69
N TYR A 66 5.48 15.44 8.04
CA TYR A 66 5.06 14.17 8.61
C TYR A 66 4.83 14.27 10.11
N GLY A 67 3.77 13.61 10.59
CA GLY A 67 3.60 13.25 11.99
C GLY A 67 4.31 11.94 12.33
N GLU A 68 4.11 11.47 13.55
CA GLU A 68 4.70 10.23 14.07
C GLU A 68 3.66 9.38 14.81
N LEU A 69 3.71 8.08 14.54
CA LEU A 69 3.03 7.03 15.28
C LEU A 69 4.10 6.14 15.93
N VAL A 70 4.09 6.06 17.27
CA VAL A 70 4.91 5.10 18.00
C VAL A 70 4.07 3.88 18.34
N ASP A 71 4.41 2.73 17.77
CA ASP A 71 3.79 1.45 18.11
C ASP A 71 4.33 0.98 19.47
N ARG A 72 3.48 1.03 20.50
CA ARG A 72 3.88 0.65 21.86
C ARG A 72 4.21 -0.84 22.02
N ARG A 73 3.80 -1.68 21.06
CA ARG A 73 4.00 -3.14 21.13
C ARG A 73 5.46 -3.53 20.90
N ASP A 74 6.16 -2.79 20.05
CA ASP A 74 7.56 -3.06 19.70
C ASP A 74 8.49 -1.82 19.78
N GLY A 75 7.93 -0.65 20.12
CA GLY A 75 8.64 0.62 20.21
C GLY A 75 8.98 1.24 18.86
N LYS A 76 8.46 0.72 17.75
CA LYS A 76 8.78 1.23 16.41
C LYS A 76 8.01 2.52 16.11
N SER A 77 8.74 3.54 15.68
CA SER A 77 8.15 4.77 15.13
C SER A 77 7.86 4.62 13.63
N TYR A 78 6.73 5.14 13.20
CA TYR A 78 6.30 5.24 11.82
C TYR A 78 5.90 6.68 11.51
N ARG A 79 6.27 7.18 10.33
CA ARG A 79 5.79 8.47 9.85
C ARG A 79 4.30 8.40 9.50
N THR A 80 3.60 9.50 9.72
CA THR A 80 2.18 9.65 9.36
C THR A 80 1.96 10.91 8.55
N VAL A 81 0.90 10.93 7.74
CA VAL A 81 0.54 12.10 6.92
C VAL A 81 -0.98 12.29 6.94
N LEU A 82 -1.42 13.53 7.09
CA LEU A 82 -2.83 13.91 6.93
C LEU A 82 -3.11 14.10 5.43
N ILE A 83 -4.09 13.36 4.91
CA ILE A 83 -4.55 13.46 3.53
C ILE A 83 -6.07 13.63 3.54
N GLY A 84 -6.54 14.80 3.13
CA GLY A 84 -7.93 15.20 3.38
C GLY A 84 -8.18 15.17 4.89
N ASP A 85 -9.19 14.39 5.31
CA ASP A 85 -9.59 14.25 6.71
C ASP A 85 -9.09 12.93 7.34
N GLN A 86 -8.16 12.24 6.68
CA GLN A 86 -7.66 10.93 7.09
C GLN A 86 -6.17 10.96 7.39
N ILE A 87 -5.78 10.41 8.54
CA ILE A 87 -4.37 10.28 8.91
C ILE A 87 -3.90 8.88 8.50
N TRP A 88 -2.93 8.83 7.59
CA TRP A 88 -2.36 7.60 7.07
C TRP A 88 -0.96 7.37 7.60
N MET A 89 -0.59 6.11 7.86
CA MET A 89 0.82 5.74 7.91
C MET A 89 1.48 6.00 6.55
N ALA A 90 2.67 6.61 6.55
CA ALA A 90 3.51 6.81 5.36
C ALA A 90 4.43 5.61 5.07
N GLU A 91 4.49 4.67 6.02
CA GLU A 91 5.25 3.43 5.95
C GLU A 91 4.33 2.22 6.03
N ASN A 92 4.80 1.08 5.52
CA ASN A 92 4.13 -0.20 5.72
C ASN A 92 4.40 -0.70 7.16
N LEU A 93 3.39 -1.33 7.77
CA LEU A 93 3.50 -1.92 9.09
C LEU A 93 4.62 -2.98 9.13
N ASN A 94 5.42 -2.96 10.19
CA ASN A 94 6.53 -3.88 10.39
C ASN A 94 6.52 -4.46 11.83
N TYR A 95 5.31 -4.75 12.33
CA TYR A 95 5.13 -5.43 13.61
C TYR A 95 5.32 -6.94 13.43
N GLY A 96 6.22 -7.54 14.20
CA GLY A 96 6.68 -8.92 13.98
C GLY A 96 6.75 -9.80 15.23
N ASP A 97 6.26 -9.34 16.38
CA ASP A 97 6.37 -10.08 17.64
C ASP A 97 5.40 -11.28 17.69
N SER A 98 5.86 -12.41 17.18
CA SER A 98 5.11 -13.67 17.23
C SER A 98 5.04 -14.33 18.62
N VAL A 99 5.74 -13.80 19.62
CA VAL A 99 5.64 -14.26 21.02
C VAL A 99 4.42 -13.62 21.67
N SER A 100 4.31 -12.29 21.61
CA SER A 100 3.17 -11.55 22.16
C SER A 100 1.92 -11.66 21.28
N THR A 101 2.09 -11.90 19.97
CA THR A 101 1.00 -12.07 19.01
C THR A 101 1.15 -13.39 18.24
N PRO A 102 0.72 -14.53 18.82
CA PRO A 102 0.93 -15.85 18.24
C PRO A 102 0.36 -16.05 16.83
N SER A 103 -0.66 -15.29 16.43
CA SER A 103 -1.23 -15.31 15.07
C SER A 103 -0.22 -14.93 14.00
N LEU A 104 0.84 -14.18 14.34
CA LEU A 104 1.92 -13.84 13.40
C LEU A 104 2.79 -15.05 13.04
N LYS A 105 2.83 -16.11 13.87
CA LYS A 105 3.73 -17.24 13.67
C LYS A 105 3.41 -17.98 12.37
N GLY A 106 4.27 -17.85 11.38
CA GLY A 106 4.09 -18.44 10.05
C GLY A 106 3.14 -17.66 9.13
N ASN A 107 2.66 -16.49 9.56
CA ASN A 107 1.73 -15.64 8.80
C ASN A 107 2.29 -14.25 8.51
N THR A 108 3.59 -14.02 8.73
CA THR A 108 4.27 -12.78 8.39
C THR A 108 5.66 -13.02 7.81
N TRP A 109 6.05 -12.18 6.86
CA TRP A 109 7.32 -12.25 6.13
C TRP A 109 7.85 -10.84 5.87
N CYS A 110 9.15 -10.67 5.72
CA CYS A 110 9.67 -9.41 5.22
C CYS A 110 9.28 -9.24 3.75
N GLY A 111 8.82 -8.05 3.37
CA GLY A 111 8.59 -7.71 1.96
C GLY A 111 9.91 -7.49 1.21
N GLY A 112 9.81 -7.29 -0.12
CA GLY A 112 10.97 -7.07 -0.98
C GLY A 112 11.63 -8.36 -1.50
N GLY A 113 12.55 -8.20 -2.46
CA GLY A 113 13.08 -9.29 -3.28
C GLY A 113 14.46 -9.82 -2.90
N ASP A 114 14.87 -10.86 -3.63
CA ASP A 114 16.04 -11.70 -3.36
C ASP A 114 17.42 -11.00 -3.41
N SER A 115 17.53 -9.81 -3.99
CA SER A 115 18.75 -8.99 -3.95
C SER A 115 18.88 -8.18 -2.65
N LEU A 116 17.79 -8.07 -1.87
CA LEU A 116 17.64 -7.37 -0.60
C LEU A 116 16.91 -8.28 0.42
N LYS A 117 17.20 -9.59 0.39
CA LYS A 117 16.47 -10.61 1.17
C LYS A 117 16.25 -10.14 2.60
N ASN A 118 14.98 -10.07 2.99
CA ASN A 118 14.51 -9.86 4.35
C ASN A 118 14.76 -8.48 4.97
N ASP A 119 14.88 -7.41 4.17
CA ASP A 119 14.89 -6.06 4.74
C ASP A 119 13.47 -5.55 5.03
N CYS A 120 12.90 -6.07 6.10
CA CYS A 120 11.71 -5.53 6.74
C CYS A 120 11.83 -4.03 7.08
N GLY A 121 13.05 -3.49 7.17
CA GLY A 121 13.30 -2.08 7.49
C GLY A 121 12.81 -1.14 6.39
N ILE A 122 12.90 -1.56 5.13
CA ILE A 122 12.49 -0.77 3.97
C ILE A 122 11.02 -1.02 3.61
N TYR A 123 10.68 -2.25 3.22
CA TYR A 123 9.36 -2.55 2.64
C TYR A 123 8.29 -2.84 3.69
N GLY A 124 8.68 -2.91 4.96
CA GLY A 124 7.84 -3.44 6.02
C GLY A 124 7.65 -4.95 5.88
N ARG A 125 6.60 -5.45 6.54
CA ARG A 125 6.22 -6.86 6.49
C ARG A 125 5.00 -7.07 5.60
N LEU A 126 4.93 -8.27 5.07
CA LEU A 126 3.76 -8.85 4.43
C LEU A 126 3.06 -9.74 5.46
N TYR A 127 1.73 -9.70 5.47
CA TYR A 127 0.90 -10.44 6.42
C TYR A 127 -0.16 -11.24 5.68
N ALA A 128 -0.31 -12.51 6.04
CA ALA A 128 -1.50 -13.26 5.64
C ALA A 128 -2.70 -12.80 6.46
N TRP A 129 -3.91 -13.00 5.95
CA TRP A 129 -5.13 -12.61 6.69
C TRP A 129 -5.23 -13.26 8.07
N ALA A 130 -4.75 -14.50 8.19
CA ALA A 130 -4.70 -15.25 9.45
C ALA A 130 -3.80 -14.61 10.53
N ALA A 131 -2.91 -13.68 10.15
CA ALA A 131 -2.12 -12.88 11.09
C ALA A 131 -3.00 -12.00 11.99
N GLY A 132 -4.22 -11.71 11.54
CA GLY A 132 -5.24 -10.96 12.28
C GLY A 132 -5.72 -9.75 11.48
N ALA A 133 -7.03 -9.50 11.48
CA ALA A 133 -7.61 -8.30 10.87
C ALA A 133 -7.29 -7.01 11.66
N GLU A 134 -6.81 -7.14 12.90
CA GLU A 134 -6.50 -6.05 13.83
C GLU A 134 -5.00 -5.94 14.13
N LEU A 135 -4.18 -5.87 13.08
CA LEU A 135 -2.72 -5.71 13.23
C LEU A 135 -2.29 -4.26 13.50
N CYS A 136 -3.18 -3.30 13.30
CA CYS A 136 -2.87 -1.89 13.52
C CYS A 136 -2.69 -1.57 15.01
N PRO A 137 -1.80 -0.61 15.36
CA PRO A 137 -1.61 -0.19 16.75
C PRO A 137 -2.89 0.38 17.36
N GLU A 138 -2.94 0.47 18.69
CA GLU A 138 -4.07 1.08 19.41
C GLU A 138 -4.41 2.48 18.87
N GLY A 139 -5.70 2.75 18.63
CA GLY A 139 -6.18 4.01 18.04
C GLY A 139 -5.99 4.12 16.54
N TRP A 140 -5.47 3.09 15.88
CA TRP A 140 -5.36 2.95 14.44
C TRP A 140 -6.10 1.69 13.98
N ARG A 141 -6.59 1.70 12.76
CA ARG A 141 -7.34 0.58 12.18
C ARG A 141 -6.83 0.20 10.81
N MET A 142 -7.19 -1.00 10.38
CA MET A 142 -6.97 -1.42 9.00
C MET A 142 -7.92 -0.64 8.09
N PRO A 143 -7.44 -0.15 6.93
CA PRO A 143 -8.29 0.58 6.00
C PRO A 143 -9.32 -0.33 5.33
N SER A 144 -10.45 0.25 4.98
CA SER A 144 -11.47 -0.31 4.10
C SER A 144 -11.22 0.09 2.65
N MET A 145 -11.99 -0.51 1.73
CA MET A 145 -11.99 -0.04 0.34
C MET A 145 -12.43 1.43 0.23
N GLU A 146 -13.38 1.87 1.05
CA GLU A 146 -13.88 3.25 1.03
C GLU A 146 -12.82 4.26 1.47
N ASP A 147 -11.96 3.88 2.42
CA ASP A 147 -10.81 4.70 2.81
C ASP A 147 -9.86 4.91 1.64
N TYR A 148 -9.52 3.83 0.92
CA TYR A 148 -8.67 3.92 -0.27
C TYR A 148 -9.33 4.69 -1.42
N MET A 149 -10.65 4.59 -1.59
CA MET A 149 -11.38 5.41 -2.55
C MET A 149 -11.30 6.91 -2.20
N THR A 150 -11.44 7.24 -0.91
CA THR A 150 -11.33 8.61 -0.41
C THR A 150 -9.90 9.13 -0.58
N LEU A 151 -8.89 8.33 -0.27
CA LEU A 151 -7.48 8.61 -0.53
C LEU A 151 -7.25 8.93 -2.02
N ALA A 152 -7.70 8.05 -2.93
CA ALA A 152 -7.51 8.24 -4.36
C ALA A 152 -8.23 9.49 -4.88
N LYS A 153 -9.43 9.80 -4.36
CA LYS A 153 -10.21 10.98 -4.76
C LYS A 153 -9.46 12.30 -4.52
N ASN A 154 -8.62 12.39 -3.50
CA ASN A 154 -7.77 13.56 -3.23
C ASN A 154 -6.74 13.83 -4.34
N PHE A 155 -6.45 12.83 -5.20
CA PHE A 155 -5.41 12.90 -6.23
C PHE A 155 -5.93 12.57 -7.63
N GLY A 156 -7.16 12.97 -7.95
CA GLY A 156 -7.76 12.78 -9.27
C GLY A 156 -8.48 11.44 -9.45
N GLY A 157 -8.69 10.68 -8.36
CA GLY A 157 -9.42 9.42 -8.36
C GLY A 157 -8.58 8.25 -8.86
N MET A 158 -9.24 7.09 -9.00
CA MET A 158 -8.57 5.82 -9.32
C MET A 158 -7.72 5.88 -10.61
N ALA A 159 -8.09 6.70 -11.59
CA ALA A 159 -7.35 6.80 -12.85
C ALA A 159 -5.99 7.52 -12.74
N PHE A 160 -5.77 8.35 -11.72
CA PHE A 160 -4.62 9.27 -11.65
C PHE A 160 -3.89 9.30 -10.31
N ALA A 161 -4.45 8.74 -9.25
CA ALA A 161 -3.90 8.87 -7.91
C ALA A 161 -2.53 8.19 -7.72
N GLY A 162 -2.20 7.17 -8.51
CA GLY A 162 -0.97 6.40 -8.36
C GLY A 162 0.30 7.26 -8.47
N GLU A 163 0.30 8.26 -9.35
CA GLU A 163 1.42 9.19 -9.49
C GLU A 163 1.68 10.01 -8.22
N ALA A 164 0.64 10.41 -7.49
CA ALA A 164 0.80 11.17 -6.25
C ALA A 164 1.13 10.27 -5.06
N LEU A 165 0.68 9.01 -5.07
CA LEU A 165 0.76 8.08 -3.95
C LEU A 165 2.09 7.29 -3.88
N LYS A 166 2.73 7.00 -5.02
CA LYS A 166 4.04 6.33 -5.08
C LYS A 166 5.14 7.23 -4.49
N SER A 167 6.15 6.61 -3.86
CA SER A 167 7.43 7.23 -3.48
C SER A 167 8.18 7.81 -4.69
N ASP A 168 9.12 8.74 -4.48
CA ASP A 168 9.75 9.57 -5.51
C ASP A 168 10.74 8.84 -6.44
N ALA A 169 11.48 7.85 -5.95
CA ALA A 169 12.44 7.10 -6.78
C ALA A 169 12.67 5.66 -6.32
N VAL A 170 12.09 5.26 -5.19
CA VAL A 170 12.58 4.11 -4.46
C VAL A 170 11.52 3.03 -4.31
N GLY A 171 11.88 1.79 -4.64
CA GLY A 171 10.97 0.65 -4.56
C GLY A 171 10.03 0.50 -5.75
N TRP A 172 10.35 1.13 -6.89
CA TRP A 172 9.64 0.99 -8.17
C TRP A 172 10.66 0.77 -9.30
N ARG A 173 10.29 0.00 -10.35
CA ARG A 173 11.20 -0.46 -11.40
C ARG A 173 11.61 0.63 -12.39
N LYS A 174 10.68 1.48 -12.83
CA LYS A 174 10.97 2.50 -13.86
C LYS A 174 11.38 3.81 -13.21
N LEU A 175 10.42 4.51 -12.64
CA LEU A 175 10.56 5.73 -11.85
C LEU A 175 9.42 5.71 -10.85
N GLY A 176 9.66 6.17 -9.64
CA GLY A 176 8.61 6.37 -8.65
C GLY A 176 7.53 7.34 -9.14
N GLY A 177 6.57 7.68 -8.27
CA GLY A 177 5.65 8.79 -8.54
C GLY A 177 6.14 10.06 -7.88
N SER A 178 5.53 11.20 -8.19
CA SER A 178 5.83 12.50 -7.57
C SER A 178 5.84 12.56 -6.02
N ASN A 179 5.23 11.59 -5.32
CA ASN A 179 5.05 11.54 -3.87
C ASN A 179 4.52 12.85 -3.24
N VAL A 180 3.73 13.64 -3.99
CA VAL A 180 3.16 14.91 -3.50
C VAL A 180 2.08 14.69 -2.43
N SER A 181 1.54 13.47 -2.33
CA SER A 181 0.61 13.09 -1.27
C SER A 181 1.28 12.89 0.09
N GLY A 182 2.60 12.64 0.09
CA GLY A 182 3.31 12.13 1.25
C GLY A 182 3.02 10.67 1.59
N PHE A 183 2.06 10.00 0.93
CA PHE A 183 1.73 8.60 1.18
C PHE A 183 2.95 7.70 1.01
N SER A 184 3.87 7.97 0.08
CA SER A 184 5.16 7.27 0.00
C SER A 184 5.03 5.74 -0.15
N ALA A 185 4.11 5.29 -1.01
CA ALA A 185 3.93 3.87 -1.28
C ALA A 185 5.16 3.25 -1.96
N LEU A 186 5.53 2.05 -1.50
CA LEU A 186 6.59 1.23 -2.07
C LEU A 186 5.99 0.04 -2.84
N GLY A 187 6.64 -0.35 -3.93
CA GLY A 187 6.35 -1.58 -4.66
C GLY A 187 6.88 -2.81 -3.92
N ALA A 188 6.33 -3.11 -2.74
CA ALA A 188 6.77 -4.21 -1.87
C ALA A 188 6.48 -5.62 -2.44
N GLY A 189 5.72 -5.69 -3.54
CA GLY A 189 5.17 -6.94 -4.06
C GLY A 189 4.10 -7.52 -3.14
N TYR A 190 3.88 -8.81 -3.28
CA TYR A 190 3.08 -9.62 -2.37
C TYR A 190 3.69 -11.02 -2.29
N ARG A 191 3.38 -11.74 -1.21
CA ARG A 191 3.78 -13.13 -1.08
C ARG A 191 2.67 -14.01 -1.64
N HIS A 192 2.99 -14.74 -2.69
CA HIS A 192 2.12 -15.73 -3.30
C HIS A 192 1.90 -16.92 -2.35
N HIS A 193 0.85 -17.72 -2.60
CA HIS A 193 0.44 -18.80 -1.70
C HIS A 193 1.46 -19.96 -1.63
N ASP A 194 2.28 -20.14 -2.66
CA ASP A 194 3.33 -21.17 -2.72
C ASP A 194 4.57 -20.86 -1.87
N GLY A 195 4.84 -19.59 -1.54
CA GLY A 195 6.14 -19.25 -0.97
C GLY A 195 6.69 -17.93 -1.45
N ASP A 196 6.53 -17.68 -2.74
CA ASP A 196 7.37 -16.73 -3.46
C ASP A 196 6.88 -15.30 -3.26
N ILE A 197 7.82 -14.36 -3.20
CA ILE A 197 7.48 -12.94 -3.23
C ILE A 197 7.55 -12.49 -4.68
N LEU A 198 6.40 -12.06 -5.20
CA LEU A 198 6.22 -11.68 -6.60
C LEU A 198 5.99 -10.18 -6.72
N GLU A 199 6.18 -9.65 -7.93
CA GLU A 199 5.87 -8.26 -8.29
C GLU A 199 6.63 -7.19 -7.48
N ILE A 200 7.77 -7.54 -6.90
CA ILE A 200 8.65 -6.59 -6.20
C ILE A 200 9.09 -5.50 -7.18
N ASN A 201 9.06 -4.26 -6.70
CA ASN A 201 9.27 -3.03 -7.47
C ASN A 201 8.26 -2.80 -8.61
N ASN A 202 7.25 -3.66 -8.76
CA ASN A 202 6.23 -3.53 -9.80
C ASN A 202 4.85 -3.22 -9.21
N LYS A 203 4.52 -3.79 -8.03
CA LYS A 203 3.24 -3.57 -7.35
C LYS A 203 3.43 -3.29 -5.86
N GLY A 204 2.67 -2.35 -5.35
CA GLY A 204 2.35 -2.23 -3.93
C GLY A 204 0.96 -2.79 -3.71
N VAL A 205 0.84 -3.91 -3.00
CA VAL A 205 -0.43 -4.57 -2.73
C VAL A 205 -0.79 -4.40 -1.26
N PHE A 206 -1.85 -3.65 -1.00
CA PHE A 206 -2.27 -3.24 0.32
C PHE A 206 -3.56 -3.94 0.74
N MET A 207 -3.53 -4.62 1.89
CA MET A 207 -4.67 -5.30 2.47
C MET A 207 -5.74 -4.30 2.90
N THR A 208 -7.01 -4.61 2.65
CA THR A 208 -8.15 -3.93 3.26
C THR A 208 -8.84 -4.83 4.28
N ASN A 209 -9.70 -4.28 5.13
CA ASN A 209 -10.58 -5.05 6.02
C ASN A 209 -11.81 -5.65 5.33
N SER A 210 -11.88 -5.57 4.00
CA SER A 210 -13.03 -6.01 3.21
C SER A 210 -12.78 -7.37 2.56
N VAL A 211 -13.82 -8.20 2.54
CA VAL A 211 -13.83 -9.52 1.90
C VAL A 211 -14.86 -9.51 0.77
N GLY A 212 -14.39 -9.77 -0.44
CA GLY A 212 -15.18 -9.86 -1.66
C GLY A 212 -15.46 -11.31 -2.04
N TYR A 213 -16.40 -11.50 -2.97
CA TYR A 213 -16.74 -12.81 -3.51
C TYR A 213 -16.68 -12.74 -5.03
N ARG A 214 -16.01 -13.73 -5.64
CA ARG A 214 -16.11 -13.92 -7.09
C ARG A 214 -17.42 -14.67 -7.36
N LYS A 215 -18.26 -14.15 -8.26
CA LYS A 215 -19.40 -14.95 -8.76
C LYS A 215 -18.88 -15.94 -9.79
N ASP A 216 -19.36 -17.18 -9.73
CA ASP A 216 -19.06 -18.17 -10.74
C ASP A 216 -19.60 -17.71 -12.10
N PRO A 217 -18.79 -17.68 -13.18
CA PRO A 217 -19.24 -17.22 -14.49
C PRO A 217 -20.34 -18.09 -15.14
N MET A 218 -20.47 -19.35 -14.73
CA MET A 218 -21.36 -20.33 -15.37
C MET A 218 -22.76 -20.32 -14.76
N ASP A 219 -22.86 -20.21 -13.44
CA ASP A 219 -24.16 -20.29 -12.74
C ASP A 219 -24.47 -19.07 -11.86
N GLY A 220 -23.54 -18.12 -11.75
CA GLY A 220 -23.70 -16.92 -10.92
C GLY A 220 -23.69 -17.20 -9.41
N SER A 221 -23.37 -18.43 -9.00
CA SER A 221 -23.25 -18.80 -7.60
C SER A 221 -22.12 -18.03 -6.92
N ARG A 222 -22.23 -17.92 -5.60
CA ARG A 222 -21.22 -17.25 -4.78
C ARG A 222 -20.01 -18.15 -4.70
N GLY A 223 -18.95 -17.79 -5.43
CA GLY A 223 -17.66 -18.45 -5.34
C GLY A 223 -16.93 -18.11 -4.05
N SER A 224 -15.66 -18.54 -3.97
CA SER A 224 -14.82 -18.37 -2.78
C SER A 224 -14.71 -16.90 -2.37
N ALA A 225 -14.66 -16.70 -1.05
CA ALA A 225 -14.30 -15.42 -0.46
C ALA A 225 -12.83 -15.11 -0.75
N ASN A 226 -12.53 -13.85 -1.01
CA ASN A 226 -11.19 -13.32 -1.20
C ASN A 226 -11.05 -12.00 -0.45
N ILE A 227 -9.83 -11.64 -0.10
CA ILE A 227 -9.50 -10.33 0.46
C ILE A 227 -9.60 -9.31 -0.67
N ASP A 228 -10.37 -8.23 -0.50
CA ASP A 228 -10.29 -7.10 -1.41
C ASP A 228 -9.02 -6.29 -1.08
N VAL A 229 -8.25 -5.93 -2.10
CA VAL A 229 -6.96 -5.25 -1.93
C VAL A 229 -6.91 -3.97 -2.74
N PHE A 230 -6.17 -2.99 -2.25
CA PHE A 230 -5.80 -1.79 -3.00
C PHE A 230 -4.44 -1.98 -3.64
N VAL A 231 -4.32 -1.71 -4.93
CA VAL A 231 -3.11 -1.98 -5.71
C VAL A 231 -2.63 -0.70 -6.39
N ILE A 232 -1.32 -0.43 -6.23
CA ILE A 232 -0.60 0.60 -6.95
C ILE A 232 0.45 -0.11 -7.82
N THR A 233 0.57 0.27 -9.09
CA THR A 233 1.48 -0.38 -10.03
C THR A 233 2.51 0.59 -10.62
N ASP A 234 3.66 0.06 -11.05
CA ASP A 234 4.70 0.80 -11.79
C ASP A 234 4.21 1.20 -13.19
N GLU A 235 3.24 0.46 -13.75
CA GLU A 235 2.80 0.60 -15.14
C GLU A 235 1.72 1.66 -15.34
N LEU A 236 0.97 1.98 -14.28
CA LEU A 236 -0.14 2.92 -14.33
C LEU A 236 0.17 4.18 -13.51
N VAL A 237 -0.38 5.30 -13.98
CA VAL A 237 -0.52 6.52 -13.17
C VAL A 237 -1.70 6.42 -12.21
N GLY A 238 -2.56 5.41 -12.38
CA GLY A 238 -3.72 5.16 -11.54
C GLY A 238 -3.46 4.14 -10.43
N VAL A 239 -4.55 3.77 -9.78
CA VAL A 239 -4.65 2.74 -8.74
C VAL A 239 -5.88 1.89 -9.04
N GLU A 240 -5.90 0.68 -8.50
CA GLU A 240 -6.97 -0.28 -8.76
C GLU A 240 -7.33 -1.08 -7.52
N PHE A 241 -8.48 -1.75 -7.58
CA PHE A 241 -8.85 -2.76 -6.60
C PHE A 241 -8.65 -4.15 -7.20
N GLY A 242 -8.09 -5.02 -6.38
CA GLY A 242 -7.84 -6.41 -6.71
C GLY A 242 -8.44 -7.36 -5.70
N ARG A 243 -8.19 -8.65 -5.88
CA ARG A 243 -8.54 -9.69 -4.92
C ARG A 243 -7.40 -10.67 -4.72
N CYS A 244 -7.17 -11.04 -3.47
CA CYS A 244 -6.10 -11.94 -3.07
C CYS A 244 -6.66 -13.05 -2.18
N VAL A 245 -6.05 -14.23 -2.21
CA VAL A 245 -6.48 -15.36 -1.37
C VAL A 245 -5.97 -15.19 0.06
N PHE A 246 -6.64 -15.84 1.03
CA PHE A 246 -6.36 -15.66 2.44
C PHE A 246 -4.94 -16.09 2.90
N SER A 247 -4.27 -16.94 2.10
CA SER A 247 -2.91 -17.41 2.35
C SER A 247 -1.81 -16.52 1.77
N GLU A 248 -2.15 -15.52 0.95
CA GLU A 248 -1.18 -14.58 0.40
C GLU A 248 -0.77 -13.54 1.44
N GLY A 249 0.50 -13.12 1.39
CA GLY A 249 1.05 -12.10 2.27
C GLY A 249 0.97 -10.73 1.62
N LEU A 250 0.30 -9.78 2.29
CA LEU A 250 0.03 -8.44 1.77
C LEU A 250 0.61 -7.35 2.68
N SER A 251 0.90 -6.18 2.11
CA SER A 251 1.31 -5.03 2.92
C SER A 251 0.12 -4.49 3.71
N ILE A 252 0.36 -4.01 4.93
CA ILE A 252 -0.65 -3.30 5.73
C ILE A 252 -0.18 -1.88 5.96
N ARG A 253 -1.11 -0.93 5.85
CA ARG A 253 -0.87 0.48 6.14
C ARG A 253 -2.06 1.04 6.88
N CYS A 254 -1.86 1.32 8.16
CA CYS A 254 -2.97 1.68 9.03
C CYS A 254 -3.43 3.12 8.79
N ILE A 255 -4.69 3.34 9.10
CA ILE A 255 -5.35 4.64 9.06
C ILE A 255 -5.90 4.98 10.44
N LYS A 256 -5.97 6.27 10.74
CA LYS A 256 -6.66 6.82 11.88
C LYS A 256 -7.64 7.87 11.36
N ASP A 257 -8.90 7.69 11.69
CA ASP A 257 -9.92 8.71 11.44
C ASP A 257 -9.71 9.87 12.43
N ASP A 258 -9.92 11.09 11.98
CA ASP A 258 -9.84 12.26 12.84
C ASP A 258 -11.09 12.36 13.72
N GLU A 259 -11.17 11.51 14.74
CA GLU A 259 -11.92 11.82 15.96
C GLU A 259 -10.91 12.13 17.06
N TYR A 260 -10.34 13.35 17.07
CA TYR A 260 -10.13 14.19 18.27
C TYR A 260 -9.42 15.51 17.91
N GLY A 261 -10.18 16.45 17.37
CA GLY A 261 -9.86 17.88 17.35
C GLY A 261 -11.00 18.67 17.98
N GLU A 262 -10.80 19.09 19.24
CA GLU A 262 -11.64 19.98 20.04
C GLU A 262 -12.82 19.38 20.84
N GLY A 263 -12.81 19.71 22.14
CA GLY A 263 -13.83 19.35 23.10
C GLY A 263 -15.20 19.86 22.67
N ARG A 264 -16.09 18.93 22.33
CA ARG A 264 -17.52 19.18 22.41
C ARG A 264 -17.89 19.20 23.89
N ILE A 265 -17.92 20.40 24.45
CA ILE A 265 -18.63 20.68 25.70
C ILE A 265 -20.05 20.15 25.48
N ILE A 266 -20.36 19.01 26.08
CA ILE A 266 -21.72 18.66 26.43
C ILE A 266 -22.13 19.73 27.44
N THR A 267 -22.81 20.77 26.97
CA THR A 267 -23.63 21.57 27.87
C THR A 267 -24.71 20.62 28.34
N GLU A 268 -24.55 20.13 29.57
CA GLU A 268 -25.66 19.58 30.33
C GLU A 268 -26.76 20.65 30.30
N GLY A 269 -27.84 20.34 29.58
CA GLY A 269 -29.07 21.10 29.69
C GLY A 269 -29.64 20.80 31.07
N GLU A 270 -29.43 21.71 32.00
CA GLU A 270 -30.28 21.89 33.17
C GLU A 270 -31.69 22.23 32.67
N ASP A 271 -32.54 21.23 32.47
CA ASP A 271 -33.99 21.46 32.48
C ASP A 271 -34.43 21.36 33.94
N SER A 272 -34.43 22.53 34.58
CA SER A 272 -35.02 22.79 35.87
C SER A 272 -36.50 22.45 35.87
N GLU A 273 -36.90 21.77 36.95
CA GLU A 273 -38.26 21.65 37.44
C GLU A 273 -38.96 23.01 37.46
N GLU A 274 -40.17 23.08 36.88
CA GLU A 274 -41.18 24.06 37.29
C GLU A 274 -42.51 23.33 37.50
N ASP A 275 -42.85 23.17 38.78
CA ASP A 275 -44.15 22.81 39.31
C ASP A 275 -45.15 23.99 39.21
N GLY A 276 -46.44 23.67 39.11
CA GLY A 276 -47.59 24.55 39.41
C GLY A 276 -48.26 25.17 38.18
N GLU A 277 -49.58 25.16 37.98
CA GLU A 277 -50.78 24.92 38.82
C GLU A 277 -51.90 24.33 37.95
#